data_AF-A0A1F0RGU6-F1
#
_entry.id   AF-A0A1F0RGU6-F1
#
_cell.length_a   1.000
_cell.length_b   1.000
_cell.length_c   1.000
_cell.angle_alpha   90.00
_cell.angle_beta   90.00
_cell.angle_gamma   90.00
#
_symmetry.space_group_name_H-M   'P 1'
#
loop_
_entity.id
_entity.type
_entity.pdbx_description
1 polymer ?
#
loop_
_entity_poly.entity_id
_entity_poly.type
_entity_poly.pdbx_seq_one_letter_code
_entity_poly.pdbx_strand_id
1 'polypeptide(L)'
;MIVRGDNMTIKMVVTDMDGTLLDEKGEFDRSRLKNILDELDKREIRFVVATGNEIHRMHLLFGDLLERVTLIVANGARIFDKNEVLLGTCWSQDLVAQVLSYFEGRERDVHLVVTAENGAFVKTGTIFPMIEKVMTAEMAQEFYRKINFVETLRPDDFPQVLKMSMVVNEQVAVQATRQLNQDFADTLNAVTSGYGAIDILQKGIHKAWGVEQLMQKIDRTVSKIVNSDCCSGSG
;
A
#
# COMPACT_ATOMS: atom_id res chain seq x y z
N MET A 1 6.00 9.72 -13.98
CA MET A 1 7.12 9.04 -14.69
C MET A 1 6.60 8.48 -16.01
N ILE A 2 7.35 8.62 -17.11
CA ILE A 2 7.00 8.05 -18.42
C ILE A 2 7.96 6.89 -18.70
N VAL A 3 7.44 5.70 -18.97
CA VAL A 3 8.26 4.51 -19.30
C VAL A 3 8.20 4.24 -20.79
N ARG A 4 9.36 4.03 -21.39
CA ARG A 4 9.54 3.76 -22.83
C ARG A 4 9.97 2.31 -23.04
N GLY A 5 9.46 1.67 -24.10
CA GLY A 5 9.95 0.37 -24.56
C GLY A 5 11.16 0.48 -25.50
N ASP A 6 11.65 -0.67 -25.97
CA ASP A 6 12.90 -0.82 -26.75
C ASP A 6 13.00 0.06 -28.01
N ASN A 7 11.86 0.50 -28.58
CA ASN A 7 11.78 1.40 -29.74
C ASN A 7 11.41 2.85 -29.38
N MET A 8 11.67 3.32 -28.15
CA MET A 8 11.35 4.68 -27.67
C MET A 8 9.84 5.03 -27.63
N THR A 9 8.96 4.07 -27.88
CA THR A 9 7.51 4.22 -27.73
C THR A 9 7.12 4.19 -26.26
N ILE A 10 6.31 5.15 -25.82
CA ILE A 10 5.77 5.16 -24.45
C ILE A 10 4.81 3.99 -24.30
N LYS A 11 4.99 3.17 -23.26
CA LYS A 11 4.13 1.99 -22.97
C LYS A 11 3.27 2.18 -21.74
N MET A 12 3.70 3.02 -20.80
CA MET A 12 2.93 3.33 -19.61
C MET A 12 3.24 4.72 -19.08
N VAL A 13 2.20 5.33 -18.49
CA VAL A 13 2.27 6.59 -17.74
C VAL A 13 2.02 6.26 -16.28
N VAL A 14 3.01 6.55 -15.42
CA VAL A 14 2.91 6.33 -13.97
C VAL A 14 2.74 7.65 -13.26
N THR A 15 1.73 7.74 -12.41
CA THR A 15 1.52 8.88 -11.51
C THR A 15 1.50 8.42 -10.06
N ASP A 16 2.03 9.26 -9.16
CA ASP A 16 1.66 9.16 -7.75
C ASP A 16 0.22 9.68 -7.58
N MET A 17 -0.40 9.37 -6.45
CA MET A 17 -1.78 9.72 -6.16
C MET A 17 -1.86 11.01 -5.35
N ASP A 18 -1.42 10.96 -4.09
CA ASP A 18 -1.50 12.09 -3.16
C ASP A 18 -0.56 13.23 -3.62
N GLY A 19 -1.10 14.45 -3.72
CA GLY A 19 -0.35 15.62 -4.18
C GLY A 19 0.04 15.61 -5.67
N THR A 20 -0.47 14.66 -6.47
CA THR A 20 -0.21 14.61 -7.92
C THR A 20 -1.48 14.41 -8.75
N LEU A 21 -2.16 13.27 -8.58
CA LEU A 21 -3.43 13.01 -9.25
C LEU A 21 -4.60 13.64 -8.48
N LEU A 22 -4.53 13.57 -7.14
CA LEU A 22 -5.51 14.18 -6.26
C LEU A 22 -5.19 15.65 -6.03
N ASP A 23 -6.23 16.47 -6.01
CA ASP A 23 -6.18 17.86 -5.57
C ASP A 23 -6.10 17.97 -4.03
N GLU A 24 -6.10 19.20 -3.52
CA GLU A 24 -6.03 19.48 -2.08
C GLU A 24 -7.24 18.94 -1.29
N LYS A 25 -8.34 18.62 -1.97
CA LYS A 25 -9.53 18.01 -1.37
C LYS A 25 -9.48 16.48 -1.39
N GLY A 26 -8.41 15.90 -1.95
CA GLY A 26 -8.29 14.45 -2.10
C GLY A 26 -9.15 13.89 -3.23
N GLU A 27 -9.55 14.71 -4.20
CA GLU A 27 -10.39 14.33 -5.33
C GLU A 27 -9.64 14.51 -6.67
N PHE A 28 -10.14 13.91 -7.75
CA PHE A 28 -9.66 14.18 -9.10
C PHE A 28 -10.83 14.44 -10.05
N ASP A 29 -10.60 15.23 -11.08
CA ASP A 29 -11.59 15.46 -12.15
C ASP A 29 -11.80 14.17 -12.96
N ARG A 30 -12.88 13.46 -12.65
CA ARG A 30 -13.23 12.18 -13.27
C ARG A 30 -13.44 12.31 -14.78
N SER A 31 -14.09 13.38 -15.23
CA SER A 31 -14.38 13.60 -16.65
C SER A 31 -13.10 13.82 -17.43
N ARG A 32 -12.19 14.62 -16.89
CA ARG A 32 -10.87 14.84 -17.47
C ARG A 32 -10.04 13.56 -17.48
N LEU A 33 -10.01 12.81 -16.38
CA LEU A 33 -9.27 11.54 -16.32
C LEU A 33 -9.81 10.56 -17.35
N LYS A 34 -11.13 10.42 -17.49
CA LYS A 34 -11.76 9.54 -18.49
C LYS A 34 -11.32 9.89 -19.91
N ASN A 35 -11.33 11.17 -20.28
CA ASN A 35 -10.86 11.61 -21.60
C ASN A 35 -9.38 11.28 -21.83
N ILE A 36 -8.54 11.39 -20.78
CA ILE A 36 -7.13 10.99 -20.86
C ILE A 36 -7.02 9.48 -21.07
N LEU A 37 -7.75 8.68 -20.30
CA LEU A 37 -7.77 7.22 -20.45
C LEU A 37 -8.23 6.79 -21.86
N ASP A 38 -9.24 7.45 -22.44
CA ASP A 38 -9.70 7.18 -23.80
C ASP A 38 -8.59 7.38 -24.85
N GLU A 39 -7.76 8.41 -24.68
CA GLU A 39 -6.61 8.66 -25.58
C GLU A 39 -5.44 7.70 -25.35
N LEU A 40 -5.21 7.29 -24.10
CA LEU A 40 -4.17 6.31 -23.76
C LEU A 40 -4.54 4.92 -24.28
N ASP A 41 -5.80 4.50 -24.14
CA ASP A 41 -6.30 3.21 -24.61
C ASP A 41 -6.17 3.06 -26.13
N LYS A 42 -6.50 4.12 -26.91
CA LYS A 42 -6.31 4.14 -28.38
C LYS A 42 -4.85 3.91 -28.81
N ARG A 43 -3.90 4.23 -27.93
CA ARG A 43 -2.45 4.13 -28.19
C ARG A 43 -1.84 2.92 -27.50
N GLU A 44 -2.65 2.08 -26.87
CA GLU A 44 -2.22 0.93 -26.07
C GLU A 44 -1.22 1.32 -24.97
N ILE A 45 -1.40 2.51 -24.39
CA ILE A 45 -0.58 3.03 -23.30
C ILE A 45 -1.31 2.78 -21.99
N ARG A 46 -0.64 2.09 -21.06
CA ARG A 46 -1.23 1.76 -19.76
C ARG A 46 -1.14 2.94 -18.80
N PHE A 47 -2.26 3.30 -18.17
CA PHE A 47 -2.27 4.27 -17.08
C PHE A 47 -2.06 3.56 -15.74
N VAL A 48 -1.02 3.98 -15.00
CA VAL A 48 -0.60 3.33 -13.77
C VAL A 48 -0.62 4.34 -12.63
N VAL A 49 -1.29 4.00 -11.54
CA VAL A 49 -1.30 4.80 -10.30
C VAL A 49 -0.49 4.07 -9.25
N ALA A 50 0.56 4.69 -8.73
CA ALA A 50 1.39 4.14 -7.67
C ALA A 50 1.17 4.89 -6.36
N THR A 51 0.68 4.22 -5.32
CA THR A 51 0.19 4.84 -4.09
C THR A 51 0.60 4.06 -2.83
N GLY A 52 0.69 4.76 -1.71
CA GLY A 52 0.86 4.14 -0.39
C GLY A 52 -0.46 3.64 0.22
N ASN A 53 -1.58 4.03 -0.40
CA ASN A 53 -2.92 3.64 0.00
C ASN A 53 -3.23 2.19 -0.39
N GLU A 54 -4.22 1.62 0.28
CA GLU A 54 -4.72 0.27 0.03
C GLU A 54 -5.78 0.24 -1.08
N ILE A 55 -6.01 -0.94 -1.67
CA ILE A 55 -6.95 -1.16 -2.78
C ILE A 55 -8.36 -0.63 -2.47
N HIS A 56 -8.79 -0.70 -1.21
CA HIS A 56 -10.10 -0.22 -0.79
C HIS A 56 -10.31 1.29 -1.00
N ARG A 57 -9.29 2.10 -0.70
CA ARG A 57 -9.35 3.55 -0.99
C ARG A 57 -9.49 3.78 -2.49
N MET A 58 -8.82 2.95 -3.29
CA MET A 58 -8.90 3.03 -4.75
C MET A 58 -10.29 2.66 -5.26
N HIS A 59 -10.97 1.68 -4.68
CA HIS A 59 -12.38 1.38 -5.00
C HIS A 59 -13.31 2.58 -4.78
N LEU A 60 -13.15 3.28 -3.66
CA LEU A 60 -13.97 4.46 -3.36
C LEU A 60 -13.71 5.62 -4.34
N LEU A 61 -12.43 5.84 -4.69
CA LEU A 61 -12.02 6.97 -5.53
C LEU A 61 -12.25 6.71 -7.03
N PHE A 62 -11.90 5.53 -7.53
CA PHE A 62 -11.93 5.22 -8.96
C PHE A 62 -13.26 4.62 -9.42
N GLY A 63 -13.94 3.85 -8.57
CA GLY A 63 -15.18 3.17 -8.95
C GLY A 63 -15.01 2.34 -10.22
N ASP A 64 -15.84 2.62 -11.23
CA ASP A 64 -15.83 1.97 -12.55
C ASP A 64 -14.52 2.15 -13.33
N LEU A 65 -13.75 3.20 -13.05
CA LEU A 65 -12.46 3.44 -13.72
C LEU A 65 -11.39 2.42 -13.34
N LEU A 66 -11.59 1.63 -12.28
CA LEU A 66 -10.65 0.57 -11.87
C LEU A 66 -10.39 -0.47 -12.96
N GLU A 67 -11.39 -0.75 -13.80
CA GLU A 67 -11.27 -1.69 -14.91
C GLU A 67 -10.34 -1.19 -16.04
N ARG A 68 -9.97 0.09 -16.00
CA ARG A 68 -9.17 0.77 -17.03
C ARG A 68 -7.78 1.18 -16.58
N VAL A 69 -7.44 0.95 -15.31
CA VAL A 69 -6.15 1.36 -14.74
C VAL A 69 -5.41 0.18 -14.14
N THR A 70 -4.10 0.30 -14.09
CA THR A 70 -3.26 -0.56 -13.26
C THR A 70 -2.93 0.20 -11.98
N LEU A 71 -3.04 -0.46 -10.84
CA LEU A 71 -2.74 0.13 -9.54
C LEU A 71 -1.56 -0.58 -8.91
N ILE A 72 -0.62 0.19 -8.40
CA ILE A 72 0.46 -0.27 -7.52
C ILE A 72 0.12 0.31 -6.14
N VAL A 73 -0.37 -0.54 -5.24
CA VAL A 73 -0.90 -0.14 -3.92
C VAL A 73 0.02 -0.60 -2.80
N ALA A 74 -0.27 -0.20 -1.56
CA ALA A 74 0.51 -0.58 -0.37
C ALA A 74 2.02 -0.32 -0.54
N ASN A 75 2.38 0.84 -1.11
CA ASN A 75 3.76 1.22 -1.44
C ASN A 75 4.49 0.23 -2.35
N GLY A 76 3.78 -0.49 -3.23
CA GLY A 76 4.41 -1.45 -4.14
C GLY A 76 4.20 -2.90 -3.76
N ALA A 77 3.68 -3.20 -2.56
CA ALA A 77 3.49 -4.58 -2.12
C ALA A 77 2.42 -5.34 -2.94
N ARG A 78 1.47 -4.63 -3.58
CA ARG A 78 0.46 -5.25 -4.45
C ARG A 78 0.26 -4.48 -5.73
N ILE A 79 -0.01 -5.24 -6.79
CA ILE A 79 -0.29 -4.73 -8.13
C ILE A 79 -1.61 -5.30 -8.58
N PHE A 80 -2.54 -4.42 -8.93
CA PHE A 80 -3.82 -4.76 -9.53
C PHE A 80 -3.82 -4.29 -10.97
N ASP A 81 -4.33 -5.12 -11.88
CA ASP A 81 -4.59 -4.73 -13.25
C ASP A 81 -6.06 -4.94 -13.56
N LYS A 82 -6.75 -3.89 -14.01
CA LYS A 82 -8.18 -3.95 -14.32
C LYS A 82 -9.00 -4.56 -13.17
N ASN A 83 -8.69 -4.13 -11.95
CA ASN A 83 -9.32 -4.60 -10.71
C ASN A 83 -9.00 -6.07 -10.31
N GLU A 84 -8.11 -6.76 -11.00
CA GLU A 84 -7.66 -8.12 -10.65
C GLU A 84 -6.25 -8.10 -10.06
N VAL A 85 -5.98 -8.97 -9.08
CA VAL A 85 -4.63 -9.08 -8.50
C VAL A 85 -3.67 -9.65 -9.55
N LEU A 86 -2.68 -8.85 -9.96
CA LEU A 86 -1.64 -9.27 -10.91
C LEU A 86 -0.41 -9.84 -10.20
N LEU A 87 0.00 -9.19 -9.11
CA LEU A 87 1.17 -9.56 -8.31
C LEU A 87 0.99 -9.06 -6.88
N GLY A 88 1.49 -9.82 -5.91
CA GLY A 88 1.55 -9.40 -4.52
C GLY A 88 2.75 -10.00 -3.83
N THR A 89 3.27 -9.27 -2.85
CA THR A 89 4.19 -9.78 -1.84
C THR A 89 3.58 -9.56 -0.46
N CYS A 90 3.90 -10.44 0.47
CA CYS A 90 3.53 -10.34 1.86
C CYS A 90 4.72 -10.73 2.73
N TRP A 91 4.66 -10.35 3.99
CA TRP A 91 5.67 -10.74 4.96
C TRP A 91 5.57 -12.24 5.22
N SER A 92 6.72 -12.89 5.42
CA SER A 92 6.75 -14.26 5.94
C SER A 92 6.16 -14.30 7.34
N GLN A 93 5.54 -15.42 7.72
CA GLN A 93 4.99 -15.61 9.07
C GLN A 93 6.02 -15.36 10.18
N ASP A 94 7.27 -15.79 9.98
CA ASP A 94 8.35 -15.53 10.96
C ASP A 94 8.62 -14.04 11.17
N LEU A 95 8.60 -13.26 10.09
CA LEU A 95 8.77 -11.80 10.17
C LEU A 95 7.59 -11.14 10.89
N VAL A 96 6.36 -11.58 10.60
CA VAL A 96 5.16 -11.10 11.31
C VAL A 96 5.28 -11.39 12.80
N ALA A 97 5.64 -12.62 13.19
CA ALA A 97 5.85 -13.01 14.58
C ALA A 97 6.93 -12.20 15.28
N GLN A 98 8.08 -11.98 14.62
CA GLN A 98 9.17 -11.17 15.17
C GLN A 98 8.74 -9.72 15.43
N VAL A 99 8.03 -9.09 14.49
CA VAL A 99 7.58 -7.70 14.63
C VAL A 99 6.49 -7.57 15.70
N LEU A 100 5.52 -8.49 15.74
CA LEU A 100 4.49 -8.49 16.78
C LEU A 100 5.10 -8.68 18.18
N SER A 101 6.07 -9.58 18.32
CA SER A 101 6.81 -9.78 19.57
C SER A 101 7.59 -8.53 19.98
N TYR A 102 8.20 -7.81 19.02
CA TYR A 102 8.91 -6.56 19.31
C TYR A 102 7.99 -5.47 19.90
N PHE A 103 6.71 -5.43 19.49
CA PHE A 103 5.72 -4.48 20.01
C PHE A 103 4.87 -5.01 21.16
N GLU A 104 5.07 -6.25 21.59
CA GLU A 104 4.25 -6.89 22.62
C GLU A 104 4.18 -6.04 23.90
N GLY A 105 2.96 -5.79 24.38
CA GLY A 105 2.68 -4.95 25.53
C GLY A 105 2.69 -3.44 25.28
N ARG A 106 3.16 -2.98 24.12
CA ARG A 106 3.24 -1.56 23.72
C ARG A 106 2.35 -1.22 22.53
N GLU A 107 1.55 -2.17 22.03
CA GLU A 107 0.81 -2.02 20.77
C GLU A 107 -0.14 -0.81 20.81
N ARG A 108 -0.77 -0.57 21.95
CA ARG A 108 -1.69 0.57 22.15
C ARG A 108 -0.96 1.91 22.27
N ASP A 109 0.23 1.92 22.88
CA ASP A 109 1.02 3.13 23.11
C ASP A 109 1.59 3.70 21.81
N VAL A 110 1.88 2.79 20.86
CA VAL A 110 2.37 3.15 19.52
C VAL A 110 1.28 3.11 18.45
N HIS A 111 0.03 2.87 18.86
CA HIS A 111 -1.12 2.80 17.97
C HIS A 111 -0.89 1.84 16.77
N LEU A 112 -0.36 0.65 17.06
CA LEU A 112 0.04 -0.32 16.05
C LEU A 112 -1.16 -0.79 15.23
N VAL A 113 -0.99 -0.77 13.91
CA VAL A 113 -1.95 -1.28 12.93
C VAL A 113 -1.25 -2.35 12.08
N VAL A 114 -1.83 -3.55 12.05
CA VAL A 114 -1.42 -4.61 11.12
C VAL A 114 -2.31 -4.53 9.89
N THR A 115 -1.71 -4.33 8.71
CA THR A 115 -2.45 -4.29 7.45
C THR A 115 -2.21 -5.58 6.69
N ALA A 116 -3.27 -6.38 6.59
CA ALA A 116 -3.35 -7.65 5.88
C ALA A 116 -4.23 -7.50 4.63
N GLU A 117 -4.24 -8.52 3.78
CA GLU A 117 -4.99 -8.47 2.52
C GLU A 117 -6.51 -8.26 2.71
N ASN A 118 -7.06 -8.73 3.83
CA ASN A 118 -8.47 -8.66 4.17
C ASN A 118 -8.82 -7.46 5.06
N GLY A 119 -7.85 -6.61 5.41
CA GLY A 119 -8.11 -5.38 6.15
C GLY A 119 -7.04 -5.01 7.18
N ALA A 120 -7.36 -3.99 7.96
CA ALA A 120 -6.53 -3.49 9.04
C ALA A 120 -6.98 -4.08 10.39
N PHE A 121 -6.02 -4.45 11.23
CA PHE A 121 -6.23 -5.05 12.54
C PHE A 121 -5.48 -4.26 13.61
N VAL A 122 -6.16 -4.03 14.73
CA VAL A 122 -5.68 -3.18 15.82
C VAL A 122 -6.06 -3.80 17.15
N LYS A 123 -5.20 -3.66 18.17
CA LYS A 123 -5.51 -4.14 19.52
C LYS A 123 -6.72 -3.40 20.11
N THR A 124 -7.68 -4.10 20.69
CA THR A 124 -8.84 -3.51 21.37
C THR A 124 -8.40 -2.45 22.39
N GLY A 125 -9.09 -1.31 22.40
CA GLY A 125 -8.79 -0.18 23.29
C GLY A 125 -7.65 0.73 22.80
N THR A 126 -7.10 0.50 21.61
CA THR A 126 -6.25 1.49 20.93
C THR A 126 -7.08 2.70 20.53
N ILE A 127 -6.58 3.89 20.83
CA ILE A 127 -7.15 5.17 20.39
C ILE A 127 -6.25 5.80 19.34
N PHE A 128 -6.79 6.49 18.35
CA PHE A 128 -5.99 7.22 17.35
C PHE A 128 -6.11 8.73 17.58
N PRO A 129 -5.34 9.33 18.49
CA PRO A 129 -5.51 10.72 18.92
C PRO A 129 -5.24 11.73 17.80
N MET A 130 -4.47 11.35 16.78
CA MET A 130 -4.14 12.21 15.65
C MET A 130 -5.13 12.10 14.49
N ILE A 131 -6.13 11.20 14.56
CA ILE A 131 -7.01 10.90 13.43
C ILE A 131 -7.79 12.13 12.95
N GLU A 132 -8.27 12.96 13.88
CA GLU A 132 -9.03 14.18 13.57
C GLU A 132 -8.16 15.30 12.99
N LYS A 133 -6.83 15.21 13.13
CA LYS A 133 -5.90 16.16 12.51
C LYS A 133 -5.56 15.79 11.06
N VAL A 134 -5.77 14.53 10.69
CA VAL A 134 -5.38 13.99 9.37
C VAL A 134 -6.59 13.56 8.52
N MET A 135 -7.78 13.50 9.12
CA MET A 135 -9.02 13.08 8.47
C MET A 135 -10.20 13.94 8.92
N THR A 136 -11.21 14.08 8.06
CA THR A 136 -12.51 14.63 8.47
C THR A 136 -13.21 13.69 9.45
N ALA A 137 -14.22 14.19 10.16
CA ALA A 137 -14.99 13.38 11.11
C ALA A 137 -15.63 12.15 10.43
N GLU A 138 -16.16 12.30 9.22
CA GLU A 138 -16.76 11.21 8.44
C GLU A 138 -15.71 10.17 8.02
N MET A 139 -14.53 10.63 7.59
CA MET A 139 -13.42 9.75 7.25
C MET A 139 -12.89 8.98 8.47
N ALA A 140 -12.80 9.65 9.62
CA ALA A 140 -12.41 9.02 10.88
C ALA A 140 -13.42 7.96 11.32
N GLN A 141 -14.73 8.27 11.23
CA GLN A 141 -15.79 7.30 11.53
C GLN A 141 -15.70 6.07 10.63
N GLU A 142 -15.49 6.28 9.32
CA GLU A 142 -15.36 5.19 8.36
C GLU A 142 -14.09 4.37 8.56
N PHE A 143 -12.99 5.00 8.98
CA PHE A 143 -11.76 4.31 9.39
C PHE A 143 -12.02 3.39 10.58
N TYR A 144 -12.63 3.89 11.66
CA TYR A 144 -12.96 3.07 12.82
C TYR A 144 -13.93 1.93 12.49
N ARG A 145 -14.88 2.15 11.58
CA ARG A 145 -15.83 1.12 11.14
C ARG A 145 -15.17 -0.04 10.39
N LYS A 146 -14.07 0.23 9.69
CA LYS A 146 -13.37 -0.75 8.84
C LYS A 146 -12.23 -1.47 9.53
N ILE A 147 -11.78 -0.97 10.68
CA ILE A 147 -10.73 -1.61 11.47
C ILE A 147 -11.32 -2.76 12.26
N ASN A 148 -10.62 -3.88 12.19
CA ASN A 148 -10.89 -5.04 13.02
C ASN A 148 -10.16 -4.85 14.35
N PHE A 149 -10.91 -4.48 15.40
CA PHE A 149 -10.38 -4.46 16.76
C PHE A 149 -10.36 -5.88 17.32
N VAL A 150 -9.19 -6.33 17.76
CA VAL A 150 -8.96 -7.67 18.28
C VAL A 150 -8.26 -7.63 19.64
N GLU A 151 -8.58 -8.57 20.53
CA GLU A 151 -8.01 -8.61 21.89
C GLU A 151 -6.50 -8.85 21.90
N THR A 152 -6.01 -9.61 20.92
CA THR A 152 -4.58 -9.95 20.78
C THR A 152 -4.25 -9.97 19.30
N LEU A 153 -3.10 -9.39 18.93
CA LEU A 153 -2.58 -9.48 17.58
C LEU A 153 -1.71 -10.75 17.48
N ARG A 154 -2.24 -11.86 16.96
CA ARG A 154 -1.47 -13.10 16.76
C ARG A 154 -1.07 -13.25 15.30
N PRO A 155 0.13 -13.72 14.97
CA PRO A 155 0.57 -13.90 13.58
C PRO A 155 -0.42 -14.70 12.72
N ASP A 156 -0.97 -15.76 13.30
CA ASP A 156 -1.91 -16.68 12.62
C ASP A 156 -3.28 -16.05 12.30
N ASP A 157 -3.62 -14.91 12.91
CA ASP A 157 -4.90 -14.22 12.68
C ASP A 157 -4.90 -13.44 11.35
N PHE A 158 -3.73 -13.20 10.76
CA PHE A 158 -3.57 -12.28 9.63
C PHE A 158 -3.21 -13.01 8.34
N PRO A 159 -4.12 -13.07 7.35
CA PRO A 159 -3.77 -13.57 6.04
C PRO A 159 -2.92 -12.53 5.31
N GLN A 160 -1.75 -12.95 4.81
CA GLN A 160 -0.84 -12.14 3.98
C GLN A 160 -0.67 -10.69 4.49
N VAL A 161 0.14 -10.50 5.54
CA VAL A 161 0.49 -9.15 6.03
C VAL A 161 1.28 -8.40 4.95
N LEU A 162 0.80 -7.22 4.56
CA LEU A 162 1.41 -6.38 3.52
C LEU A 162 2.35 -5.34 4.13
N LYS A 163 1.93 -4.75 5.24
CA LYS A 163 2.69 -3.78 6.03
C LYS A 163 2.17 -3.72 7.47
N MET A 164 2.95 -3.08 8.33
CA MET A 164 2.45 -2.57 9.61
C MET A 164 2.68 -1.07 9.65
N SER A 165 1.88 -0.36 10.42
CA SER A 165 2.07 1.07 10.66
C SER A 165 1.88 1.39 12.13
N MET A 166 2.55 2.43 12.59
CA MET A 166 2.43 2.93 13.95
C MET A 166 2.30 4.44 13.93
N VAL A 167 1.66 5.00 14.96
CA VAL A 167 1.55 6.45 15.14
C VAL A 167 2.14 6.77 16.50
N VAL A 168 3.11 7.68 16.51
CA VAL A 168 3.75 8.16 17.73
C VAL A 168 3.72 9.67 17.78
N ASN A 169 4.18 10.26 18.88
CA ASN A 169 4.40 11.70 18.92
C ASN A 169 5.43 12.09 17.84
N GLU A 170 5.15 13.14 17.07
CA GLU A 170 6.00 13.62 15.98
C GLU A 170 7.44 13.91 16.43
N GLN A 171 7.62 14.37 17.68
CA GLN A 171 8.94 14.62 18.25
C GLN A 171 9.81 13.36 18.38
N VAL A 172 9.19 12.18 18.54
CA VAL A 172 9.90 10.90 18.66
C VAL A 172 9.87 10.08 17.37
N ALA A 173 9.08 10.47 16.36
CA ALA A 173 8.88 9.70 15.14
C ALA A 173 10.20 9.42 14.38
N VAL A 174 11.07 10.43 14.30
CA VAL A 174 12.39 10.29 13.64
C VAL A 174 13.28 9.28 14.37
N GLN A 175 13.29 9.33 15.71
CA GLN A 175 14.09 8.41 16.51
C GLN A 175 13.53 6.98 16.45
N ALA A 176 12.21 6.81 16.56
CA ALA A 176 11.55 5.52 16.45
C ALA A 176 11.79 4.87 15.08
N THR A 177 11.71 5.67 14.00
CA THR A 177 12.01 5.22 12.63
C THR A 177 13.45 4.74 12.52
N ARG A 178 14.41 5.50 13.06
CA ARG A 178 15.83 5.10 13.07
C ARG A 178 16.04 3.80 13.84
N GLN A 179 15.42 3.66 15.01
CA GLN A 179 15.54 2.46 15.84
C GLN A 179 14.99 1.22 15.11
N LEU A 180 13.79 1.32 14.52
CA LEU A 180 13.22 0.23 13.71
C LEU A 180 14.12 -0.18 12.55
N ASN A 181 14.69 0.80 11.84
CA ASN A 181 15.62 0.54 10.74
C ASN A 181 16.96 -0.05 11.20
N GLN A 182 17.33 0.08 12.47
CA GLN A 182 18.50 -0.58 13.04
C GLN A 182 18.17 -2.01 13.48
N ASP A 183 17.07 -2.20 14.20
CA ASP A 183 16.67 -3.49 14.76
C ASP A 183 16.24 -4.49 13.68
N PHE A 184 15.67 -3.99 12.58
CA PHE A 184 15.20 -4.79 11.44
C PHE A 184 15.95 -4.46 10.14
N ALA A 185 17.22 -4.06 10.25
CA ALA A 185 18.00 -3.51 9.14
C ALA A 185 18.00 -4.36 7.87
N ASP A 186 17.89 -5.69 7.98
CA ASP A 186 17.92 -6.62 6.84
C ASP A 186 16.55 -7.04 6.30
N THR A 187 15.47 -6.81 7.05
CA THR A 187 14.14 -7.33 6.72
C THR A 187 13.11 -6.25 6.44
N LEU A 188 13.23 -5.08 7.08
CA LEU A 188 12.24 -4.01 6.99
C LEU A 188 12.87 -2.66 6.63
N ASN A 189 12.01 -1.74 6.22
CA ASN A 189 12.31 -0.33 6.03
C ASN A 189 11.13 0.48 6.58
N ALA A 190 11.37 1.21 7.67
CA ALA A 190 10.45 2.14 8.27
C ALA A 190 10.60 3.54 7.64
N VAL A 191 9.48 4.16 7.28
CA VAL A 191 9.43 5.49 6.67
C VAL A 191 8.37 6.35 7.36
N THR A 192 8.68 7.63 7.56
CA THR A 192 7.72 8.59 8.13
C THR A 192 6.75 9.07 7.06
N SER A 193 5.45 9.04 7.35
CA SER A 193 4.38 9.53 6.46
C SER A 193 3.72 10.84 6.94
N GLY A 194 4.29 11.47 7.97
CA GLY A 194 3.86 12.77 8.52
C GLY A 194 2.95 12.63 9.75
N TYR A 195 2.80 13.71 10.53
CA TYR A 195 1.97 13.75 11.75
C TYR A 195 2.26 12.64 12.77
N GLY A 196 3.51 12.16 12.80
CA GLY A 196 3.94 11.07 13.67
C GLY A 196 3.63 9.65 13.18
N ALA A 197 3.04 9.50 11.99
CA ALA A 197 2.82 8.20 11.37
C ALA A 197 4.12 7.63 10.77
N ILE A 198 4.32 6.33 10.97
CA ILE A 198 5.45 5.55 10.48
C ILE A 198 4.89 4.30 9.81
N ASP A 199 5.16 4.15 8.52
CA ASP A 199 4.90 2.92 7.77
C ASP A 199 6.12 2.01 7.87
N ILE A 200 5.91 0.78 8.32
CA ILE A 200 6.91 -0.29 8.37
C ILE A 200 6.67 -1.18 7.16
N LEU A 201 7.61 -1.16 6.23
CA LEU A 201 7.52 -1.85 4.94
C LEU A 201 8.55 -2.97 4.87
N GLN A 202 8.31 -3.97 4.04
CA GLN A 202 9.33 -4.97 3.74
C GLN A 202 10.50 -4.33 2.99
N LYS A 203 11.74 -4.65 3.37
CA LYS A 203 12.92 -4.09 2.74
C LYS A 203 12.94 -4.43 1.24
N GLY A 204 13.28 -3.43 0.42
CA GLY A 204 13.26 -3.54 -1.04
C GLY A 204 11.89 -3.36 -1.69
N ILE A 205 10.80 -3.30 -0.92
CA ILE A 205 9.46 -3.04 -1.44
C ILE A 205 9.15 -1.54 -1.35
N HIS A 206 9.02 -0.91 -2.52
CA HIS A 206 8.65 0.50 -2.66
C HIS A 206 7.92 0.73 -4.00
N LYS A 207 7.28 1.90 -4.19
CA LYS A 207 6.50 2.22 -5.41
C LYS A 207 7.29 1.95 -6.71
N ALA A 208 8.56 2.37 -6.75
CA ALA A 208 9.42 2.13 -7.92
C ALA A 208 9.71 0.63 -8.17
N TRP A 209 9.92 -0.17 -7.13
CA TRP A 209 10.07 -1.62 -7.24
C TRP A 209 8.78 -2.25 -7.81
N GLY A 210 7.60 -1.81 -7.34
CA GLY A 210 6.32 -2.25 -7.90
C GLY A 210 6.19 -1.92 -9.40
N VAL A 211 6.70 -0.76 -9.83
CA VAL A 211 6.75 -0.41 -11.26
C VAL A 211 7.68 -1.34 -12.02
N GLU A 212 8.87 -1.64 -11.49
CA GLU A 212 9.82 -2.58 -12.09
C GLU A 212 9.21 -3.98 -12.23
N GLN A 213 8.51 -4.48 -11.20
CA GLN A 213 7.81 -5.77 -11.26
C GLN A 213 6.70 -5.78 -12.31
N LEU A 214 5.93 -4.69 -12.41
CA LEU A 214 4.91 -4.54 -13.45
C LEU A 214 5.54 -4.58 -14.85
N MET A 215 6.62 -3.83 -15.08
CA MET A 215 7.34 -3.81 -16.35
C MET A 215 7.83 -5.21 -16.73
N GLN A 216 8.48 -5.92 -15.81
CA GLN A 216 8.94 -7.29 -16.05
C GLN A 216 7.79 -8.25 -16.40
N LYS A 217 6.64 -8.12 -15.73
CA LYS A 217 5.46 -8.96 -16.01
C LYS A 217 4.85 -8.67 -17.38
N ILE A 218 4.76 -7.40 -17.76
CA ILE A 218 4.24 -6.98 -19.06
C ILE A 218 5.19 -7.41 -20.18
N ASP A 219 6.50 -7.20 -20.03
CA ASP A 219 7.51 -7.63 -21.01
C ASP A 219 7.55 -9.16 -21.13
N ARG A 220 7.34 -9.91 -20.04
CA ARG A 220 7.18 -11.38 -20.07
C ARG A 220 5.85 -11.87 -20.65
N THR A 221 4.88 -10.99 -20.89
CA THR A 221 3.72 -11.37 -21.72
C THR A 221 4.14 -11.56 -23.19
N VAL A 222 5.34 -11.09 -23.57
CA VAL A 222 6.02 -11.43 -24.84
C VAL A 222 6.94 -12.66 -24.68
N SER A 223 7.27 -13.11 -23.45
CA SER A 223 8.02 -14.36 -23.19
C SER A 223 7.85 -14.84 -21.73
N LYS A 224 7.14 -15.96 -21.56
CA LYS A 224 6.97 -16.73 -20.30
C LYS A 224 8.20 -16.70 -19.37
N ILE A 225 7.97 -16.57 -18.05
CA ILE A 225 8.54 -17.42 -16.98
C ILE A 225 7.91 -17.11 -15.60
N VAL A 226 7.89 -18.17 -14.79
CA VAL A 226 7.18 -18.56 -13.55
C VAL A 226 7.97 -18.28 -12.24
N ASN A 227 7.23 -18.19 -11.13
CA ASN A 227 7.54 -18.34 -9.67
C ASN A 227 8.24 -17.26 -8.82
N SER A 228 7.54 -16.87 -7.73
CA SER A 228 7.97 -17.06 -6.34
C SER A 228 6.73 -17.30 -5.47
N ASP A 229 6.74 -18.39 -4.69
CA ASP A 229 5.62 -18.92 -3.92
C ASP A 229 5.12 -17.95 -2.83
N CYS A 230 3.88 -17.49 -3.01
CA CYS A 230 2.92 -17.13 -1.95
C CYS A 230 1.46 -17.16 -2.44
N CYS A 231 1.21 -17.42 -3.73
CA CYS A 231 -0.13 -17.51 -4.32
C CYS A 231 -0.59 -18.97 -4.48
N SER A 232 -0.75 -19.69 -3.37
CA SER A 232 -1.57 -20.91 -3.34
C SER A 232 -2.13 -21.13 -1.94
N GLY A 233 -3.15 -20.34 -1.60
CA GLY A 233 -4.05 -20.60 -0.48
C GLY A 233 -5.45 -20.84 -1.03
N SER A 234 -5.72 -22.09 -1.40
CA SER A 234 -7.05 -22.60 -1.74
C SER A 234 -7.86 -22.87 -0.48
N GLY A 235 -9.11 -22.39 -0.46
CA GLY A 235 -10.16 -22.70 0.50
C GLY A 235 -11.46 -22.03 0.09
#